data_AF-A0A2G6NL02-F1
#
_entry.id   AF-A0A2G6NL02-F1
#
_cell.length_a   1.000
_cell.length_b   1.000
_cell.length_c   1.000
_cell.angle_alpha   90.00
_cell.angle_beta   90.00
_cell.angle_gamma   90.00
#
_symmetry.space_group_name_H-M   'P 1'
#
loop_
_entity.id
_entity.type
_entity.pdbx_description
1 polymer ?
#
loop_
_entity_poly.entity_id
_entity_poly.type
_entity_poly.pdbx_seq_one_letter_code
_entity_poly.pdbx_strand_id
1 'polypeptide(L)'
;MIGGKWKSNILYNLGNFSTLRFGEFKKKMPDVSEKMLIQQLRELEKDGMVKRKVYRQVPPKVEYSLTELGSSLFPILLTLRDWGAHYEKESGLYKFFKDSDQFEKPYDFLQKPRISTTGKNMTNKADKHQL
;
A
#
# COMPACT_ATOMS: atom_id res chain seq x y z
N MET A 1 9.29 14.14 -5.64
CA MET A 1 8.44 13.90 -4.45
C MET A 1 7.60 12.62 -4.56
N ILE A 2 6.77 12.38 -5.59
CA ILE A 2 6.02 11.09 -5.71
C ILE A 2 6.38 10.29 -6.99
N GLY A 3 7.15 10.89 -7.91
CA GLY A 3 7.62 10.23 -9.12
C GLY A 3 8.59 9.07 -8.85
N GLY A 4 8.53 8.05 -9.71
CA GLY A 4 9.35 6.85 -9.63
C GLY A 4 8.51 5.57 -9.50
N LYS A 5 9.06 4.45 -9.97
CA LYS A 5 8.37 3.15 -10.05
C LYS A 5 7.77 2.66 -8.72
N TRP A 6 8.39 3.02 -7.59
CA TRP A 6 8.12 2.36 -6.31
C TRP A 6 7.33 3.19 -5.30
N LYS A 7 7.46 4.53 -5.29
CA LYS A 7 6.81 5.37 -4.26
C LYS A 7 5.29 5.31 -4.31
N SER A 8 4.72 5.40 -5.51
CA SER A 8 3.27 5.26 -5.72
C SER A 8 2.75 3.91 -5.23
N ASN A 9 3.48 2.83 -5.49
CA ASN A 9 3.12 1.48 -5.07
C ASN A 9 3.19 1.32 -3.53
N ILE A 10 4.22 1.88 -2.88
CA ILE A 10 4.32 1.90 -1.41
C ILE A 10 3.14 2.65 -0.79
N LEU A 11 2.86 3.87 -1.26
CA LEU A 11 1.77 4.71 -0.76
C LEU A 11 0.40 4.05 -0.98
N TYR A 12 0.20 3.44 -2.15
CA TYR A 12 -1.02 2.69 -2.47
C TYR A 12 -1.22 1.51 -1.52
N ASN A 13 -0.17 0.73 -1.25
CA ASN A 13 -0.25 -0.38 -0.30
C ASN A 13 -0.58 0.10 1.13
N LEU A 14 0.06 1.17 1.60
CA LEU A 14 -0.24 1.72 2.92
C LEU A 14 -1.66 2.27 3.01
N GLY A 15 -2.17 2.92 1.97
CA GLY A 15 -3.55 3.39 1.91
C GLY A 15 -4.60 2.27 1.96
N ASN A 16 -4.28 1.10 1.39
CA ASN A 16 -5.19 -0.06 1.41
C ASN A 16 -5.11 -0.91 2.69
N PHE A 17 -3.92 -1.05 3.28
CA PHE A 17 -3.70 -1.96 4.42
C PHE A 17 -3.51 -1.25 5.76
N SER A 18 -3.57 0.09 5.78
CA SER A 18 -3.38 1.00 6.93
C SER A 18 -1.98 0.99 7.56
N THR A 19 -1.42 -0.18 7.85
CA THR A 19 -0.12 -0.37 8.50
C THR A 19 0.56 -1.61 7.94
N LEU A 20 1.85 -1.51 7.59
CA LEU A 20 2.63 -2.63 7.06
C LEU A 20 4.03 -2.71 7.69
N ARG A 21 4.55 -3.92 7.83
CA ARG A 21 5.94 -4.23 8.16
C ARG A 21 6.76 -4.41 6.87
N PHE A 22 8.08 -4.33 6.99
CA PHE A 22 8.99 -4.50 5.85
C PHE A 22 8.78 -5.82 5.08
N GLY A 23 8.65 -6.94 5.80
CA GLY A 23 8.40 -8.24 5.18
C GLY A 23 7.07 -8.32 4.42
N GLU A 24 6.06 -7.56 4.85
CA GLU A 24 4.76 -7.52 4.17
C GLU A 24 4.85 -6.70 2.88
N PHE A 25 5.61 -5.59 2.87
CA PHE A 25 5.96 -4.90 1.63
C PHE A 25 6.69 -5.83 0.65
N LYS A 26 7.68 -6.60 1.12
CA LYS A 26 8.42 -7.53 0.26
C LYS A 26 7.55 -8.62 -0.35
N LYS A 27 6.55 -9.11 0.38
CA LYS A 27 5.56 -10.05 -0.16
C LYS A 27 4.63 -9.41 -1.20
N LYS A 28 4.25 -8.14 -1.00
CA LYS A 28 3.36 -7.40 -1.92
C LYS A 28 4.09 -6.81 -3.12
N MET A 29 5.40 -6.65 -3.02
CA MET A 29 6.28 -6.07 -4.03
C MET A 29 7.50 -7.00 -4.19
N PRO A 30 7.33 -8.18 -4.82
CA PRO A 30 8.42 -9.15 -4.96
C PRO A 30 9.61 -8.58 -5.75
N ASP A 31 9.33 -7.76 -6.77
CA ASP A 31 10.32 -7.25 -7.72
C ASP A 31 11.20 -6.10 -7.18
N VAL A 32 10.81 -5.45 -6.07
CA VAL A 32 11.64 -4.39 -5.49
C VAL A 32 12.76 -5.00 -4.66
N SER A 33 14.01 -4.64 -4.93
CA SER A 33 15.12 -5.09 -4.07
C SER A 33 14.98 -4.51 -2.65
N GLU A 34 15.50 -5.20 -1.63
CA GLU A 34 15.42 -4.72 -0.26
C GLU A 34 16.07 -3.34 -0.08
N LYS A 35 17.27 -3.17 -0.67
CA LYS A 35 17.98 -1.89 -0.68
C LYS A 35 17.12 -0.77 -1.25
N MET A 36 16.44 -1.04 -2.37
CA MET A 36 15.57 -0.06 -2.99
C MET A 36 14.35 0.24 -2.11
N LEU A 37 13.67 -0.77 -1.57
CA LEU A 37 12.52 -0.57 -0.69
C LEU A 37 12.88 0.25 0.56
N ILE A 38 14.02 -0.05 1.19
CA ILE A 38 14.54 0.73 2.32
C ILE A 38 14.77 2.19 1.91
N GLN A 39 15.42 2.41 0.77
CA GLN A 39 15.69 3.75 0.26
C GLN A 39 14.38 4.53 0.04
N GLN A 40 13.40 3.92 -0.61
CA GLN A 40 12.13 4.58 -0.92
C GLN A 40 11.30 4.86 0.35
N LEU A 41 11.28 3.94 1.33
CA LEU A 41 10.62 4.18 2.62
C LEU A 41 11.27 5.33 3.40
N ARG A 42 12.60 5.41 3.42
CA ARG A 42 13.34 6.51 4.06
C ARG A 42 13.07 7.85 3.40
N GLU A 43 13.00 7.88 2.08
CA GLU A 43 12.65 9.09 1.34
C GLU A 43 11.21 9.52 1.63
N LEU A 44 10.25 8.60 1.62
CA LEU A 44 8.86 8.91 1.94
C LEU A 44 8.67 9.33 3.42
N GLU A 45 9.46 8.79 4.34
CA GLU A 45 9.52 9.25 5.73
C GLU A 45 10.06 10.67 5.82
N LYS A 46 11.17 10.97 5.12
CA LYS A 46 11.77 12.30 5.05
C LYS A 46 10.82 13.32 4.41
N ASP A 47 10.09 12.92 3.38
CA ASP A 47 9.11 13.75 2.68
C ASP A 47 7.80 13.93 3.49
N GLY A 48 7.70 13.33 4.69
CA GLY A 48 6.54 13.47 5.57
C GLY A 48 5.30 12.72 5.10
N MET A 49 5.43 11.78 4.17
CA MET A 49 4.32 10.99 3.61
C MET A 49 4.06 9.70 4.39
N VAL A 50 5.12 9.12 4.96
CA VAL A 50 5.07 7.85 5.69
C VAL A 50 5.60 8.04 7.11
N LYS A 51 4.87 7.51 8.09
CA LYS A 51 5.30 7.44 9.49
C LYS A 51 5.89 6.06 9.77
N ARG A 52 7.12 6.04 10.30
CA ARG A 52 7.77 4.84 10.83
C ARG A 52 7.59 4.77 12.35
N LYS A 53 7.13 3.64 12.87
CA LYS A 53 6.98 3.38 14.31
C LYS A 53 7.79 2.16 14.72
N VAL A 54 8.67 2.35 15.69
CA VAL A 54 9.50 1.28 16.28
C VAL A 54 8.90 0.85 17.61
N TYR A 55 8.69 -0.45 17.77
CA TYR A 55 8.23 -1.07 19.01
C TYR A 55 9.41 -1.80 19.65
N ARG A 56 9.77 -1.35 20.87
CA ARG A 56 10.81 -1.97 21.69
C ARG A 56 10.23 -3.15 22.48
N GLN A 57 9.83 -4.18 21.75
CA GLN A 57 9.36 -5.46 22.28
C GLN A 57 10.27 -6.59 21.79
N VAL A 58 10.11 -7.80 22.32
CA VAL A 58 10.78 -9.00 21.81
C VAL A 58 9.75 -9.85 21.06
N PRO A 59 10.00 -10.21 19.77
CA PRO A 59 11.06 -9.68 18.90
C PRO A 59 10.80 -8.20 18.51
N PRO A 60 11.86 -7.42 18.22
CA PRO A 60 11.71 -6.03 17.77
C PRO A 60 10.80 -5.91 16.55
N LYS A 61 9.96 -4.88 16.53
CA LYS A 61 8.96 -4.69 15.48
C LYS A 61 9.00 -3.26 14.94
N VAL A 62 8.91 -3.13 13.63
CA VAL A 62 8.82 -1.84 12.93
C VAL A 62 7.61 -1.85 12.01
N GLU A 63 6.81 -0.80 12.10
CA GLU A 63 5.64 -0.58 11.26
C GLU A 63 5.75 0.74 10.51
N TYR A 64 5.11 0.77 9.34
CA TYR A 64 4.96 1.92 8.49
C TYR A 64 3.48 2.18 8.24
N SER A 65 3.09 3.45 8.23
CA SER A 65 1.71 3.92 7.99
C SER A 65 1.75 5.24 7.23
N LEU A 66 0.67 5.61 6.55
CA LEU A 66 0.58 6.97 5.98
C LEU A 66 0.52 8.01 7.10
N THR A 67 1.12 9.17 6.87
CA THR A 67 0.82 10.37 7.65
C THR A 67 -0.52 10.96 7.21
N GLU A 68 -0.98 12.03 7.86
CA GLU A 68 -2.13 12.79 7.38
C GLU A 68 -1.91 13.33 5.95
N LEU A 69 -0.73 13.91 5.69
CA LEU A 69 -0.34 14.37 4.35
C LEU A 69 -0.28 13.22 3.32
N GLY A 70 0.28 12.08 3.71
CA GLY A 70 0.29 10.89 2.85
C GLY A 70 -1.13 10.37 2.56
N SER A 71 -2.02 10.48 3.54
CA SER A 71 -3.42 10.05 3.41
C SER A 71 -4.23 10.99 2.53
N SER A 72 -3.99 12.30 2.57
CA SER A 72 -4.65 13.26 1.68
C SER A 72 -4.27 13.07 0.20
N LEU A 73 -3.11 12.47 -0.08
CA LEU A 73 -2.67 12.13 -1.43
C LEU A 73 -3.33 10.85 -1.96
N PHE A 74 -3.73 9.92 -1.09
CA PHE A 74 -4.22 8.61 -1.50
C PHE A 74 -5.41 8.66 -2.47
N PRO A 75 -6.44 9.52 -2.28
CA PRO A 75 -7.52 9.67 -3.27
C PRO A 75 -7.03 10.04 -4.67
N ILE A 76 -6.00 10.87 -4.79
CA ILE A 76 -5.42 11.27 -6.07
C ILE A 76 -4.75 10.07 -6.76
N LEU A 77 -4.07 9.21 -5.98
CA LEU A 77 -3.50 7.96 -6.51
C LEU A 77 -4.59 7.02 -7.03
N LEU A 78 -5.75 6.96 -6.38
CA LEU A 78 -6.89 6.19 -6.85
C LEU A 78 -7.45 6.75 -8.15
N THR A 79 -7.62 8.06 -8.25
CA THR A 79 -8.06 8.72 -9.49
C THR A 79 -7.10 8.45 -10.64
N LEU A 80 -5.79 8.54 -10.41
CA LEU A 80 -4.79 8.26 -11.44
C LEU A 80 -4.79 6.80 -11.87
N ARG A 81 -4.98 5.86 -10.92
CA ARG A 81 -5.14 4.43 -11.21
C ARG A 81 -6.35 4.19 -12.11
N ASP A 82 -7.50 4.75 -11.73
CA ASP A 82 -8.76 4.52 -12.44
C ASP A 82 -8.70 5.14 -13.84
N TRP A 83 -8.09 6.31 -13.99
CA TRP A 83 -7.81 6.91 -15.29
C TRP A 83 -6.86 6.05 -16.13
N GLY A 84 -5.78 5.53 -15.53
CA GLY A 84 -4.82 4.67 -16.24
C GLY A 84 -5.49 3.41 -16.78
N ALA A 85 -6.32 2.76 -15.98
CA ALA A 85 -7.11 1.59 -16.41
C ALA A 85 -8.09 1.93 -17.55
N HIS A 86 -8.73 3.10 -17.49
CA HIS A 86 -9.59 3.56 -18.58
C HIS A 86 -8.78 3.83 -19.86
N TYR A 87 -7.65 4.53 -19.74
CA TYR A 87 -6.78 4.85 -20.87
C TYR A 87 -6.24 3.58 -21.56
N GLU A 88 -5.80 2.57 -20.81
CA GLU A 88 -5.31 1.31 -21.39
C GLU A 88 -6.39 0.56 -22.18
N LYS A 89 -7.65 0.66 -21.75
CA LYS A 89 -8.79 0.09 -22.45
C LYS A 89 -9.06 0.82 -23.78
N GLU A 90 -9.06 2.14 -23.76
CA GLU A 90 -9.37 2.97 -24.94
C GLU A 90 -8.22 3.03 -25.95
N SER A 91 -6.97 3.09 -25.48
CA SER A 91 -5.77 3.21 -26.33
C SER A 91 -5.41 1.91 -27.07
N GLY A 92 -6.08 0.80 -26.77
CA GLY A 92 -5.75 -0.51 -27.32
C GLY A 92 -4.43 -1.10 -26.81
N LEU A 93 -3.74 -0.42 -25.87
CA LEU A 93 -2.51 -0.88 -25.23
C LEU A 93 -2.69 -2.24 -24.55
N TYR A 94 -3.90 -2.56 -24.10
CA TYR A 94 -4.23 -3.89 -23.60
C TYR A 94 -3.78 -5.02 -24.54
N LYS A 95 -3.93 -4.86 -25.86
CA LYS A 95 -3.56 -5.89 -26.84
C LYS A 95 -2.06 -6.17 -26.86
N PHE A 96 -1.23 -5.17 -26.54
CA PHE A 96 0.23 -5.31 -26.52
C PHE A 96 0.73 -5.99 -25.24
N PHE A 97 0.07 -5.74 -24.10
CA PHE A 97 0.47 -6.32 -22.82
C PHE A 97 -0.20 -7.67 -22.51
N LYS A 98 -1.22 -8.07 -23.28
CA LYS A 98 -1.94 -9.35 -23.08
C LYS A 98 -1.03 -10.58 -23.22
N ASP A 99 0.03 -10.46 -24.02
CA ASP A 99 0.96 -11.55 -24.34
C ASP A 99 2.32 -11.40 -23.64
N SER A 100 2.50 -10.39 -22.77
CA SER A 100 3.73 -10.21 -22.01
C SER A 100 3.67 -10.94 -20.67
N ASP A 101 4.40 -12.05 -20.53
CA ASP A 101 4.55 -12.80 -19.27
C ASP A 101 5.29 -12.01 -18.16
N GLN A 102 5.80 -10.82 -18.47
CA GLN A 102 6.68 -10.05 -17.59
C GLN A 102 5.97 -8.99 -16.74
N PHE A 103 4.67 -8.78 -16.92
CA PHE A 103 3.90 -7.80 -16.15
C PHE A 103 2.60 -8.42 -15.63
N GLU A 104 2.31 -8.19 -14.34
CA GLU A 104 1.02 -8.53 -13.75
C GLU A 104 -0.09 -7.89 -14.59
N LYS A 105 -1.13 -8.65 -14.95
CA LYS A 105 -2.14 -8.18 -15.91
C LYS A 105 -2.77 -6.88 -15.40
N PRO A 106 -2.87 -5.83 -16.23
CA PRO A 106 -3.30 -4.49 -15.79
C PRO A 106 -4.72 -4.38 -15.22
N TYR A 107 -5.48 -5.47 -15.13
CA TYR A 107 -6.87 -5.45 -14.66
C TYR A 107 -7.12 -6.34 -13.43
N ASP A 108 -6.12 -7.11 -12.98
CA ASP A 108 -6.28 -8.02 -11.84
C ASP A 108 -6.53 -7.24 -10.53
N PHE A 109 -6.07 -5.99 -10.46
CA PHE A 109 -6.30 -5.11 -9.32
C PHE A 109 -7.70 -4.48 -9.30
N LEU A 110 -8.45 -4.44 -10.41
CA LEU A 110 -9.82 -3.91 -10.46
C LEU A 110 -10.85 -4.96 -10.03
N GLN A 111 -10.49 -6.25 -10.13
CA GLN A 111 -11.37 -7.35 -9.73
C GLN A 111 -11.31 -7.65 -8.22
N LYS A 112 -10.34 -7.08 -7.50
CA LYS A 112 -10.25 -7.23 -6.04
C LYS A 112 -11.33 -6.34 -5.38
N PRO A 113 -12.15 -6.87 -4.47
CA PRO A 113 -13.13 -6.05 -3.76
C PRO A 113 -12.41 -4.89 -3.07
N ARG A 114 -12.99 -3.68 -3.13
CA ARG A 114 -12.52 -2.54 -2.33
C ARG A 114 -12.53 -3.01 -0.88
N ILE A 115 -11.37 -3.12 -0.27
CA ILE A 115 -11.26 -3.57 1.12
C ILE A 115 -11.97 -2.50 1.96
N SER A 116 -13.17 -2.82 2.46
CA SER A 116 -13.96 -1.91 3.28
C SER A 116 -13.26 -1.75 4.63
N THR A 117 -12.48 -0.70 4.81
CA THR A 117 -12.00 -0.29 6.12
C THR A 117 -13.12 0.48 6.83
N THR A 118 -14.07 -0.26 7.40
CA THR A 118 -14.99 0.26 8.41
C THR A 118 -14.89 -0.58 9.66
N GLY A 119 -14.26 0.01 10.68
CA GLY A 119 -14.61 -0.13 12.10
C GLY A 119 -14.38 -1.49 12.78
N LYS A 120 -13.21 -1.65 13.42
CA LYS A 120 -13.14 -2.29 14.75
C LYS A 120 -12.19 -1.52 15.66
N ASN A 121 -12.75 -0.62 16.46
CA ASN A 121 -12.16 -0.18 17.72
C ASN A 121 -13.18 -0.46 18.85
N MET A 122 -12.70 -1.25 19.82
CA MET A 122 -13.01 -1.26 21.25
C MET A 122 -14.45 -1.58 21.72
N THR A 123 -14.60 -2.70 22.44
CA THR A 123 -14.73 -2.66 23.92
C THR A 123 -14.31 -3.99 24.54
N ASN A 124 -13.35 -3.89 25.45
CA ASN A 124 -13.12 -4.83 26.54
C ASN A 124 -14.38 -4.84 27.44
N LYS A 125 -14.87 -6.02 27.82
CA LYS A 125 -15.71 -6.18 29.01
C LYS A 125 -15.34 -7.53 29.64
N ALA A 126 -14.40 -7.46 30.57
CA ALA A 126 -14.34 -8.38 31.69
C ALA A 126 -15.66 -8.33 32.48
N ASP A 127 -15.88 -9.38 33.26
CA ASP A 127 -16.99 -9.64 34.19
C ASP A 127 -18.26 -10.25 33.60
N LYS A 128 -18.32 -11.59 33.70
CA LYS A 128 -19.40 -12.33 34.37
C LYS A 128 -18.98 -13.78 34.63
N HIS A 129 -18.26 -13.98 35.73
CA HIS A 129 -18.45 -15.17 36.59
C HIS A 129 -19.51 -14.81 37.65
N GLN A 130 -20.25 -15.82 38.14
CA GLN A 130 -21.41 -15.80 39.04
C GLN A 130 -22.73 -15.62 38.27
N LEU A 131 -23.67 -16.58 38.21
CA LEU A 131 -23.93 -17.82 38.95
C LEU A 131 -24.17 -18.99 37.97
#